data_AF-A0A6A0I0L5-F1
#
_entry.id   AF-A0A6A0I0L5-F1
#
_cell.length_a   1.000
_cell.length_b   1.000
_cell.length_c   1.000
_cell.angle_alpha   90.00
_cell.angle_beta   90.00
_cell.angle_gamma   90.00
#
_symmetry.space_group_name_H-M   'P 1'
#
loop_
_entity.id
_entity.type
_entity.pdbx_description
1 polymer ?
#
loop_
_entity_poly.entity_id
_entity_poly.type
_entity_poly.pdbx_seq_one_letter_code
_entity_poly.pdbx_strand_id
1 'polypeptide(L)'
;MGHLAEFNRGEIFLDANILLYEFTSHPRFGSSCHELVAKTEQGAVKSFLSPFVITEIIHKLMILETCDRFNLHISAAITYLKNTPPRDQKPVTVSSGARSHLSITSSDNSHH
;
A
#
# COMPACT_ATOMS: atom_id res chain seq x y z
N MET A 1 -16.30 8.02 13.57
CA MET A 1 -15.76 6.98 12.67
C MET A 1 -15.65 7.60 11.28
N GLY A 2 -14.52 7.43 10.59
CA GLY A 2 -14.03 8.38 9.57
C GLY A 2 -14.92 8.57 8.34
N HIS A 3 -15.26 9.84 8.07
CA HIS A 3 -16.13 10.40 7.03
C HIS A 3 -15.72 10.18 5.55
N LEU A 4 -14.77 9.28 5.23
CA LEU A 4 -14.26 9.15 3.84
C LEU A 4 -15.33 8.65 2.86
N ALA A 5 -16.21 7.74 3.30
CA ALA A 5 -17.29 7.20 2.48
C ALA A 5 -18.42 8.21 2.18
N GLU A 6 -18.49 9.32 2.92
CA GLU A 6 -19.52 10.35 2.74
C GLU A 6 -19.08 11.48 1.80
N PHE A 7 -17.81 11.48 1.35
CA PHE A 7 -17.29 12.50 0.46
C PHE A 7 -17.89 12.33 -0.94
N ASN A 8 -18.90 13.15 -1.26
CA ASN A 8 -19.67 13.07 -2.51
C ASN A 8 -19.52 14.33 -3.38
N ARG A 9 -18.74 15.34 -2.96
CA ARG A 9 -18.50 16.58 -3.72
C ARG A 9 -17.14 17.19 -3.36
N GLY A 10 -16.43 17.69 -4.37
CA GLY A 10 -15.16 18.39 -4.21
C GLY A 10 -14.00 17.70 -4.91
N GLU A 11 -12.85 18.38 -4.89
CA GLU A 11 -11.57 17.89 -5.39
C GLU A 11 -10.76 17.33 -4.22
N ILE A 12 -10.32 16.08 -4.31
CA ILE A 12 -9.52 15.45 -3.25
C ILE A 12 -8.10 15.18 -3.71
N PHE A 13 -7.14 15.34 -2.81
CA PHE A 13 -5.79 14.87 -3.02
C PHE A 13 -5.61 13.54 -2.30
N LEU A 14 -5.20 12.50 -3.03
CA LEU A 14 -5.02 11.17 -2.46
C LEU A 14 -3.62 11.06 -1.82
N ASP A 15 -3.60 10.67 -0.55
CA ASP A 15 -2.37 10.34 0.17
C ASP A 15 -1.83 8.95 -0.26
N ALA A 16 -0.52 8.75 -0.13
CA ALA A 16 0.12 7.48 -0.44
C ALA A 16 -0.48 6.31 0.34
N ASN A 17 -0.87 6.53 1.60
CA ASN A 17 -1.41 5.47 2.44
C ASN A 17 -2.82 5.04 2.02
N ILE A 18 -3.63 5.91 1.40
CA ILE A 18 -4.95 5.52 0.87
C ILE A 18 -4.76 4.43 -0.18
N LEU A 19 -3.87 4.68 -1.13
CA LEU A 19 -3.56 3.72 -2.19
C LEU A 19 -2.84 2.49 -1.67
N LEU A 20 -1.90 2.65 -0.74
CA LEU A 20 -1.21 1.52 -0.14
C LEU A 20 -2.17 0.59 0.62
N TYR A 21 -3.10 1.13 1.40
CA TYR A 21 -4.09 0.34 2.14
C TYR A 21 -5.09 -0.36 1.24
N GLU A 22 -5.41 0.24 0.09
CA GLU A 22 -6.17 -0.43 -0.95
C GLU A 22 -5.37 -1.62 -1.52
N PHE A 23 -4.15 -1.38 -2.01
CA PHE A 23 -3.33 -2.43 -2.63
C PHE A 23 -2.97 -3.58 -1.68
N THR A 24 -2.79 -3.28 -0.39
CA THR A 24 -2.41 -4.26 0.63
C THR A 24 -3.60 -4.86 1.39
N SER A 25 -4.84 -4.44 1.07
CA SER A 25 -6.05 -4.87 1.78
C SER A 25 -5.94 -4.69 3.30
N HIS A 26 -5.53 -3.49 3.74
CA HIS A 26 -5.28 -3.21 5.16
C HIS A 26 -6.51 -3.57 6.03
N PRO A 27 -6.36 -4.33 7.14
CA PRO A 27 -7.48 -4.95 7.85
C PRO A 27 -8.52 -3.96 8.38
N ARG A 28 -8.09 -2.74 8.71
CA ARG A 28 -8.96 -1.69 9.25
C ARG A 28 -9.48 -0.69 8.21
N PHE A 29 -8.70 -0.43 7.16
CA PHE A 29 -8.90 0.72 6.28
C PHE A 29 -9.06 0.35 4.81
N GLY A 30 -8.77 -0.90 4.44
CA GLY A 30 -8.83 -1.39 3.06
C GLY A 30 -10.20 -1.15 2.45
N SER A 31 -11.29 -1.58 3.10
CA SER A 31 -12.66 -1.38 2.57
C SER A 31 -13.03 0.08 2.34
N SER A 32 -12.68 0.99 3.26
CA SER A 32 -12.96 2.42 3.08
C SER A 32 -12.09 3.07 2.00
N CYS A 33 -10.85 2.62 1.85
CA CYS A 33 -9.97 3.08 0.75
C CYS A 33 -10.47 2.55 -0.60
N HIS A 34 -10.91 1.29 -0.65
CA HIS A 34 -11.51 0.67 -1.83
C HIS A 34 -12.70 1.47 -2.36
N GLU A 35 -13.65 1.82 -1.48
CA GLU A 35 -14.81 2.61 -1.86
C GLU A 35 -14.43 3.99 -2.40
N LEU A 36 -13.45 4.66 -1.78
CA LEU A 36 -12.98 5.98 -2.22
C LEU A 36 -12.28 5.92 -3.58
N VAL A 37 -11.45 4.90 -3.80
CA VAL A 37 -10.75 4.65 -5.07
C VAL A 37 -11.77 4.30 -6.15
N ALA A 38 -12.73 3.42 -5.87
CA ALA A 38 -13.78 3.06 -6.81
C ALA A 38 -14.63 4.28 -7.24
N LYS A 39 -14.99 5.16 -6.30
CA LYS A 39 -15.69 6.42 -6.62
C LYS A 39 -14.85 7.35 -7.52
N THR A 40 -13.55 7.36 -7.31
CA THR A 40 -12.61 8.12 -8.15
C THR A 40 -12.56 7.56 -9.57
N GLU A 41 -12.40 6.25 -9.71
CA GLU A 41 -12.33 5.56 -11.01
C GLU A 41 -13.63 5.71 -11.81
N GLN A 42 -14.78 5.73 -11.12
CA GLN A 42 -16.09 5.95 -11.73
C GLN A 42 -16.38 7.44 -12.05
N GLY A 43 -15.46 8.34 -11.72
CA GLY A 43 -15.62 9.79 -11.93
C GLY A 43 -16.63 10.46 -10.98
N ALA A 44 -17.11 9.75 -9.97
CA ALA A 44 -18.02 10.30 -8.96
C ALA A 44 -17.33 11.30 -8.02
N VAL A 45 -16.01 11.15 -7.83
CA VAL A 45 -15.16 12.09 -7.08
C VAL A 45 -13.95 12.46 -7.93
N LYS A 46 -13.70 13.76 -8.12
CA LYS A 46 -12.50 14.23 -8.81
C LYS A 46 -11.32 14.15 -7.85
N SER A 47 -10.30 13.37 -8.19
CA SER A 47 -9.12 13.19 -7.36
C SER A 47 -7.83 13.55 -8.08
N PHE A 48 -6.79 13.81 -7.29
CA PHE A 48 -5.47 14.19 -7.74
C PHE A 48 -4.40 13.41 -6.98
N LEU A 49 -3.32 13.09 -7.69
CA LEU A 49 -2.10 12.50 -7.16
C LEU A 49 -0.93 13.33 -7.63
N SER A 50 0.07 13.52 -6.78
CA SER A 50 1.35 14.08 -7.22
C SER A 50 2.33 12.96 -7.59
N PRO A 51 3.34 13.26 -8.43
CA PRO A 51 4.46 12.35 -8.65
C PRO A 51 5.19 11.93 -7.36
N PHE A 52 5.17 12.79 -6.33
CA PHE A 52 5.75 12.49 -5.02
C PHE A 52 5.00 11.36 -4.31
N VAL A 53 3.65 11.41 -4.33
CA VAL A 53 2.82 10.33 -3.78
C VAL A 53 3.07 9.01 -4.51
N ILE A 54 3.17 9.03 -5.84
CA ILE A 54 3.49 7.83 -6.63
C ILE A 54 4.85 7.26 -6.23
N THR A 55 5.86 8.13 -6.07
CA THR A 55 7.22 7.71 -5.66
C THR A 55 7.20 7.06 -4.28
N GLU A 56 6.43 7.61 -3.34
CA GLU A 56 6.29 7.05 -2.00
C GLU A 56 5.62 5.67 -2.00
N ILE A 57 4.56 5.49 -2.79
CA ILE A 57 3.88 4.20 -2.95
C ILE A 57 4.84 3.16 -3.51
N ILE A 58 5.55 3.48 -4.60
CA ILE A 58 6.51 2.57 -5.22
C ILE A 58 7.60 2.19 -4.21
N HIS A 59 8.13 3.15 -3.45
CA HIS A 59 9.14 2.90 -2.42
C HIS A 59 8.65 1.92 -1.34
N LYS A 60 7.43 2.13 -0.82
CA LYS A 60 6.84 1.25 0.20
C LYS A 60 6.55 -0.15 -0.34
N LEU A 61 6.04 -0.26 -1.57
CA LEU A 61 5.82 -1.56 -2.23
C LEU A 61 7.13 -2.31 -2.46
N MET A 62 8.20 -1.64 -2.89
CA MET A 62 9.53 -2.27 -3.03
C MET A 62 10.03 -2.85 -1.70
N ILE A 63 9.85 -2.13 -0.60
CA ILE A 63 10.22 -2.63 0.74
C ILE A 63 9.36 -3.85 1.11
N LEU A 64 8.04 -3.77 0.97
CA LEU A 64 7.13 -4.86 1.31
C LEU A 64 7.44 -6.13 0.51
N GLU A 65 7.62 -5.99 -0.79
CA GLU A 65 7.99 -7.10 -1.67
C GLU A 65 9.35 -7.70 -1.30
N THR A 66 10.32 -6.86 -0.89
CA THR A 66 11.64 -7.33 -0.44
C THR A 66 11.54 -8.09 0.88
N CYS A 67 10.73 -7.58 1.83
CA CYS A 67 10.46 -8.27 3.09
C CYS A 67 9.88 -9.66 2.81
N ASP A 68 8.88 -9.76 1.93
CA ASP A 68 8.21 -11.01 1.59
C ASP A 68 9.16 -11.98 0.85
N ARG A 69 9.79 -11.52 -0.23
CA ARG A 69 10.68 -12.36 -1.07
C ARG A 69 11.87 -12.93 -0.34
N PHE A 70 12.44 -12.17 0.59
CA PHE A 70 13.68 -12.54 1.28
C PHE A 70 13.47 -12.88 2.76
N ASN A 71 12.22 -12.90 3.23
CA ASN A 71 11.85 -13.09 4.63
C ASN A 71 12.65 -12.17 5.58
N LEU A 72 12.75 -10.89 5.22
CA LEU A 72 13.52 -9.88 5.94
C LEU A 72 12.61 -8.99 6.77
N HIS A 73 13.12 -8.54 7.92
CA HIS A 73 12.52 -7.42 8.63
C HIS A 73 12.71 -6.10 7.86
N ILE A 74 11.82 -5.12 8.03
CA ILE A 74 11.81 -3.85 7.28
C ILE A 74 13.18 -3.15 7.24
N SER A 75 13.86 -3.07 8.38
CA SER A 75 15.19 -2.46 8.49
C SER A 75 16.26 -3.19 7.66
N ALA A 76 16.19 -4.51 7.61
CA ALA A 76 17.08 -5.33 6.78
C ALA A 76 16.73 -5.22 5.30
N ALA A 77 15.44 -5.17 4.95
CA ALA A 77 14.99 -4.95 3.57
C ALA A 77 15.44 -3.58 3.01
N ILE A 78 15.34 -2.51 3.82
CA ILE A 78 15.86 -1.18 3.44
C ILE A 78 17.37 -1.23 3.20
N THR A 79 18.11 -1.88 4.10
CA THR A 79 19.57 -2.04 3.96
C THR A 79 19.91 -2.85 2.70
N TYR A 80 19.18 -3.93 2.45
CA TYR A 80 19.32 -4.76 1.26
C TYR A 80 19.11 -3.94 -0.02
N LEU A 81 18.01 -3.18 -0.10
CA LEU A 81 17.70 -2.34 -1.26
C LEU A 81 18.74 -1.24 -1.50
N LYS A 82 19.28 -0.63 -0.44
CA LYS A 82 20.33 0.40 -0.56
C LYS A 82 21.66 -0.15 -1.07
N ASN A 83 21.99 -1.38 -0.70
CA ASN A 83 23.28 -2.00 -1.02
C ASN A 83 23.24 -2.89 -2.27
N THR A 84 22.06 -3.12 -2.85
CA THR A 84 21.89 -3.93 -4.06
C THR A 84 21.94 -3.03 -5.31
N PRO A 85 22.90 -3.23 -6.23
CA PRO A 85 22.98 -2.42 -7.43
C PRO A 85 21.71 -2.56 -8.30
N PRO A 86 21.28 -1.52 -9.03
CA PRO A 86 20.02 -1.51 -9.77
C PRO A 86 19.84 -2.66 -10.77
N ARG A 87 20.94 -3.26 -11.25
CA ARG A 87 20.95 -4.35 -12.23
C ARG A 87 20.48 -5.69 -11.64
N ASP A 88 20.60 -5.87 -10.33
CA ASP A 88 20.23 -7.12 -9.65
C ASP A 88 18.82 -7.05 -9.04
N GLN A 89 18.17 -5.88 -9.11
CA GLN A 89 16.80 -5.68 -8.67
C GLN A 89 15.85 -6.22 -9.75
N LYS A 90 15.21 -7.36 -9.50
CA LYS A 90 14.11 -7.82 -10.36
C LYS A 90 12.93 -6.84 -10.25
N PRO A 91 12.26 -6.48 -11.37
CA PRO A 91 11.09 -5.61 -11.33
C PRO A 91 10.07 -6.10 -10.30
N VAL A 92 9.56 -5.18 -9.47
CA VAL A 92 8.38 -5.45 -8.65
C VAL A 92 7.25 -5.75 -9.62
N THR A 93 6.88 -7.03 -9.68
CA THR A 93 5.75 -7.48 -10.50
C THR A 93 4.59 -7.58 -9.54
N VAL A 94 3.74 -6.55 -9.51
CA VAL A 94 2.47 -6.63 -8.77
C VAL A 94 1.61 -7.62 -9.53
N SER A 95 1.63 -8.89 -9.12
CA SER A 95 0.76 -9.88 -9.74
C SER A 95 -0.68 -9.55 -9.34
N SER A 96 -1.55 -9.39 -10.32
CA SER A 96 -2.99 -9.15 -10.16
C SER A 96 -3.74 -10.30 -9.45
N GLY A 97 -3.03 -11.29 -8.91
CA GLY A 97 -3.60 -12.53 -8.38
C GLY A 97 -3.18 -12.81 -6.95
N ALA A 98 -3.75 -12.09 -5.98
CA ALA A 98 -3.83 -12.56 -4.60
C ALA A 98 -4.88 -11.75 -3.81
N ARG A 99 -6.17 -11.97 -4.12
CA ARG A 99 -7.27 -11.58 -3.23
C ARG A 99 -7.41 -12.47 -1.99
N SER A 100 -6.41 -13.30 -1.70
CA SER A 100 -6.43 -14.24 -0.60
C SER A 100 -5.00 -14.43 -0.09
N HIS A 101 -4.81 -14.20 1.21
CA HIS A 101 -3.59 -14.45 1.99
C HIS A 101 -2.52 -13.35 2.00
N LEU A 102 -2.89 -12.17 2.51
CA LEU A 102 -1.98 -11.45 3.39
C LEU A 102 -2.60 -11.38 4.79
N SER A 103 -2.70 -12.54 5.44
CA SER A 103 -3.01 -12.61 6.87
C SER A 103 -1.75 -12.20 7.64
N ILE A 104 -1.62 -10.90 7.90
CA ILE A 104 -0.68 -10.40 8.91
C ILE A 104 -1.24 -10.86 10.26
N THR A 105 -0.79 -12.01 10.75
CA THR A 105 -1.02 -12.40 12.14
C THR A 105 -0.22 -11.45 13.01
N SER A 106 -0.90 -10.54 13.69
CA SER A 106 -0.35 -9.83 14.84
C SER A 106 0.01 -10.86 15.90
N SER A 107 1.30 -11.11 16.09
CA SER A 107 1.80 -11.83 17.27
C SER A 107 1.48 -11.01 18.50
N ASP A 108 0.39 -11.36 19.18
CA ASP A 108 0.08 -10.87 20.51
C ASP A 108 1.11 -11.41 21.51
N ASN A 109 1.93 -10.50 22.00
CA ASN A 109 2.73 -10.66 23.19
C ASN A 109 1.77 -10.75 24.39
N SER A 110 1.67 -11.91 25.04
CA SER A 110 0.99 -12.05 26.32
C SER A 110 1.90 -12.68 27.37
N HIS A 111 2.06 -11.90 28.43
CA HIS A 111 2.74 -12.19 29.67
C HIS A 111 2.32 -13.53 30.32
N HIS A 112 3.31 -14.33 30.72
CA HIS A 112 3.38 -14.93 32.06
C HIS A 112 4.83 -15.24 32.42
#